data_AF-A0AAD6KMF8-F1
#
_entry.id   AF-A0AAD6KMF8-F1
#
_cell.length_a   1.000
_cell.length_b   1.000
_cell.length_c   1.000
_cell.angle_alpha   90.00
_cell.angle_beta   90.00
_cell.angle_gamma   90.00
#
_symmetry.space_group_name_H-M   'P 1'
#
loop_
_entity.id
_entity.type
_entity.pdbx_description
1 polymer ?
#
loop_
_entity_poly.entity_id
_entity_poly.type
_entity_poly.pdbx_seq_one_letter_code
_entity_poly.pdbx_strand_id
1 'polypeptide(L)'
;MFCTSMIDVANEFGVPSYIFLTSSAACLGLQFYVQALHDEQKVDLTEFKGSDTELVMPCLANPLPAKLLPSVMLNKEWLSFLMTPTRRFRETKGIMVNTFEELESHAINSFSNGNTPPVYPVGPMLNLNRDGDGDGDVESDKFKDIRQWLDDQPLSSVVYLCFGSMGCFGVDQVKEIACGLEQSGPSILVVSTSTTTKR
;
A
#
# COMPACT_ATOMS: atom_id res chain seq x y z
N MET A 1 4.39 5.33 9.69
CA MET A 1 5.40 4.66 8.83
C MET A 1 6.64 5.51 8.55
N PHE A 2 6.54 6.72 7.96
CA PHE A 2 7.73 7.45 7.46
C PHE A 2 8.42 8.39 8.46
N CYS A 3 7.77 8.77 9.57
CA CYS A 3 8.31 9.69 10.56
C CYS A 3 9.06 8.97 11.70
N THR A 4 9.97 8.05 11.36
CA THR A 4 10.67 7.23 12.38
C THR A 4 11.63 8.04 13.26
N SER A 5 12.02 9.25 12.86
CA SER A 5 12.77 10.18 13.74
C SER A 5 11.99 10.60 14.98
N MET A 6 10.65 10.58 14.95
CA MET A 6 9.82 10.88 16.13
C MET A 6 9.95 9.84 17.24
N ILE A 7 10.50 8.66 16.93
CA ILE A 7 10.80 7.62 17.93
C ILE A 7 11.83 8.15 18.92
N ASP A 8 12.88 8.84 18.45
CA ASP A 8 13.93 9.38 19.32
C ASP A 8 13.38 10.47 20.24
N VAL A 9 12.50 11.35 19.72
CA VAL A 9 11.80 12.36 20.52
C VAL A 9 10.93 11.69 21.57
N ALA A 10 10.13 10.69 21.20
CA ALA A 10 9.29 9.96 22.15
C ALA A 10 10.10 9.31 23.27
N ASN A 11 11.27 8.75 22.94
CA ASN A 11 12.19 8.17 23.92
C ASN A 11 12.75 9.22 24.90
N GLU A 12 13.09 10.43 24.43
CA GLU A 12 13.56 11.54 25.28
C GLU A 12 12.52 11.94 26.33
N PHE A 13 11.24 11.93 25.96
CA PHE A 13 10.13 12.24 26.86
C PHE A 13 9.59 11.01 27.62
N GLY A 14 10.18 9.83 27.45
CA GLY A 14 9.76 8.59 28.11
C GLY A 14 8.36 8.10 27.70
N VAL A 15 7.89 8.44 26.50
CA VAL A 15 6.56 8.05 25.98
C VAL A 15 6.67 6.93 24.94
N PRO A 16 5.69 6.01 24.87
CA PRO A 16 5.76 4.90 23.93
C PRO A 16 5.48 5.32 22.49
N SER A 17 6.30 4.82 21.55
CA SER A 17 6.09 4.99 20.11
C SER A 17 5.33 3.81 19.51
N TYR A 18 4.45 4.08 18.55
CA TYR A 18 3.76 3.09 17.73
C TYR A 18 3.89 3.45 16.25
N ILE A 19 4.04 2.45 15.39
CA ILE A 19 3.97 2.65 13.94
C ILE A 19 2.55 2.37 13.48
N PHE A 20 1.94 3.33 12.77
CA PHE A 20 0.79 3.06 11.93
C PHE A 20 1.23 2.77 10.50
N LEU A 21 0.85 1.60 9.98
CA LEU A 21 1.12 1.11 8.64
C LEU A 21 -0.16 1.18 7.79
N THR A 22 -0.07 1.89 6.67
CA THR A 22 -1.16 2.08 5.70
C THR A 22 -1.14 1.04 4.59
N SER A 23 -0.23 0.07 4.67
CA SER A 23 -0.12 -1.08 3.77
C SER A 23 -0.59 -2.35 4.49
N SER A 24 -0.60 -3.47 3.76
CA SER A 24 -1.03 -4.78 4.28
C SER A 24 -0.04 -5.39 5.29
N ALA A 25 -0.49 -6.36 6.09
CA ALA A 25 0.37 -7.11 7.00
C ALA A 25 1.41 -7.94 6.22
N ALA A 26 1.04 -8.50 5.06
CA ALA A 26 1.98 -9.18 4.18
C ALA A 26 3.11 -8.25 3.70
N CYS A 27 2.81 -6.98 3.45
CA CYS A 27 3.82 -5.97 3.06
C CYS A 27 4.83 -5.71 4.19
N LEU A 28 4.37 -5.66 5.44
CA LEU A 28 5.25 -5.56 6.62
C LEU A 28 6.18 -6.76 6.72
N GLY A 29 5.64 -7.97 6.55
CA GLY A 29 6.41 -9.20 6.62
C GLY A 29 7.47 -9.27 5.52
N LEU A 30 7.10 -8.86 4.30
CA LEU A 30 8.03 -8.71 3.19
C LEU A 30 9.16 -7.72 3.52
N GLN A 31 8.85 -6.56 4.11
CA GLN A 31 9.87 -5.58 4.49
C GLN A 31 10.87 -6.17 5.49
N PHE A 32 10.41 -6.89 6.51
CA PHE A 32 11.32 -7.53 7.47
C PHE A 32 12.12 -8.68 6.87
N TYR A 33 11.52 -9.47 5.97
CA TYR A 33 12.23 -10.53 5.27
C TYR A 33 13.35 -9.98 4.39
N VAL A 34 13.04 -8.96 3.57
CA VAL A 34 14.02 -8.28 2.72
C VAL A 34 15.12 -7.62 3.56
N GLN A 35 14.76 -7.03 4.70
CA GLN A 35 15.73 -6.48 5.64
C GLN A 35 16.67 -7.57 6.16
N ALA A 36 16.17 -8.75 6.55
CA ALA A 36 17.00 -9.85 7.04
C ALA A 36 17.95 -10.37 5.95
N LEU A 37 17.48 -10.52 4.71
CA LEU A 37 18.33 -10.89 3.56
C LEU A 37 19.48 -9.90 3.36
N HIS A 38 19.17 -8.60 3.40
CA HIS A 38 20.16 -7.55 3.18
C HIS A 38 21.11 -7.36 4.37
N ASP A 39 20.59 -7.24 5.59
CA ASP A 39 21.36 -6.85 6.77
C ASP A 39 22.09 -8.04 7.41
N GLU A 40 21.47 -9.22 7.44
CA GLU A 40 22.01 -10.41 8.12
C GLU A 40 22.74 -11.33 7.14
N GLN A 41 22.10 -11.64 5.99
CA GLN A 41 22.65 -12.57 5.00
C GLN A 41 23.53 -11.91 3.94
N LYS A 42 23.59 -10.57 3.94
CA LYS A 42 24.42 -9.76 3.01
C LYS A 42 24.12 -10.04 1.53
N VAL A 43 22.88 -10.39 1.20
CA VAL A 43 22.44 -10.64 -0.18
C VAL A 43 22.33 -9.32 -0.95
N ASP A 44 22.90 -9.26 -2.15
CA ASP A 44 22.65 -8.16 -3.08
C ASP A 44 21.31 -8.37 -3.79
N LEU A 45 20.28 -7.68 -3.30
CA LEU A 45 18.92 -7.79 -3.82
C LEU A 45 18.79 -7.37 -5.29
N THR A 46 19.76 -6.67 -5.87
CA THR A 46 19.74 -6.32 -7.29
C THR A 46 19.89 -7.55 -8.20
N GLU A 47 20.51 -8.63 -7.69
CA GLU A 47 20.66 -9.91 -8.41
C GLU A 47 19.31 -10.62 -8.61
N PHE A 48 18.29 -10.27 -7.82
CA PHE A 48 16.95 -10.81 -8.00
C PHE A 48 16.19 -10.21 -9.19
N LYS A 49 16.72 -9.16 -9.82
CA LYS A 49 16.10 -8.54 -10.99
C LYS A 49 16.07 -9.54 -12.16
N GLY A 50 14.87 -10.03 -12.48
CA GLY A 50 14.66 -11.04 -13.52
C GLY A 50 15.00 -12.47 -13.10
N SER A 51 15.28 -12.71 -11.81
CA SER A 51 15.54 -14.04 -11.28
C SER A 51 14.26 -14.82 -11.00
N ASP A 52 14.26 -16.10 -11.36
CA ASP A 52 13.20 -17.07 -11.02
C ASP A 52 13.43 -17.77 -9.67
N THR A 53 14.37 -17.28 -8.84
CA THR A 53 14.55 -17.78 -7.48
C THR A 53 13.25 -17.65 -6.68
N GLU A 54 12.78 -18.75 -6.11
CA GLU A 54 11.59 -18.76 -5.25
C GLU A 54 11.96 -18.32 -3.83
N LEU A 55 11.35 -17.23 -3.36
CA LEU A 55 11.52 -16.71 -2.01
C LEU A 55 10.42 -17.25 -1.10
N VAL A 56 10.81 -18.06 -0.11
CA VAL A 56 9.89 -18.61 0.89
C VAL A 56 9.82 -17.68 2.09
N MET A 57 8.74 -16.91 2.17
CA MET A 57 8.55 -15.90 3.22
C MET A 57 7.48 -16.34 4.21
N PRO A 58 7.71 -16.26 5.53
CA PRO A 58 6.72 -16.66 6.54
C PRO A 58 5.38 -15.92 6.45
N CYS A 59 5.36 -14.71 5.87
CA CYS A 59 4.16 -13.89 5.76
C CYS A 59 3.34 -14.14 4.48
N LEU A 60 3.80 -15.01 3.57
CA LEU A 60 3.10 -15.37 2.34
C LEU A 60 2.85 -16.88 2.29
N ALA A 61 1.60 -17.26 1.96
CA ALA A 61 1.22 -18.66 1.89
C ALA A 61 1.93 -19.43 0.76
N ASN A 62 2.34 -18.72 -0.30
CA ASN A 62 3.03 -19.28 -1.44
C ASN A 62 4.42 -18.63 -1.60
N PRO A 63 5.41 -19.38 -2.12
CA PRO A 63 6.67 -18.80 -2.54
C PRO A 63 6.45 -17.67 -3.56
N LEU A 64 7.32 -16.66 -3.51
CA LEU A 64 7.30 -15.54 -4.43
C LEU A 64 8.55 -15.59 -5.32
N PRO A 65 8.41 -15.67 -6.66
CA PRO A 65 9.52 -15.47 -7.57
C PRO A 65 10.19 -14.12 -7.32
N ALA A 66 11.51 -14.10 -7.14
CA ALA A 66 12.25 -12.92 -6.71
C ALA A 66 12.11 -11.73 -7.68
N LYS A 67 11.92 -12.00 -8.98
CA LYS A 67 11.60 -10.97 -9.99
C LYS A 67 10.30 -10.20 -9.74
N LEU A 68 9.39 -10.72 -8.92
CA LEU A 68 8.12 -10.08 -8.56
C LEU A 68 8.22 -9.19 -7.32
N LEU A 69 9.39 -9.12 -6.69
CA LEU A 69 9.62 -8.13 -5.65
C LEU A 69 9.36 -6.71 -6.18
N PRO A 70 8.79 -5.80 -5.37
CA PRO A 70 8.61 -4.42 -5.75
C PRO A 70 9.92 -3.82 -6.28
N SER A 71 9.87 -3.11 -7.40
CA SER A 71 11.06 -2.53 -8.06
C SER A 71 11.90 -1.66 -7.13
N VAL A 72 11.24 -0.99 -6.18
CA VAL A 72 11.85 -0.18 -5.10
C VAL A 72 12.77 -1.00 -4.18
N MET A 73 12.55 -2.31 -4.03
CA MET A 73 13.39 -3.22 -3.24
C MET A 73 14.56 -3.79 -4.06
N LEU A 74 14.48 -3.72 -5.39
CA LEU A 74 15.50 -4.23 -6.33
C LEU A 74 16.44 -3.13 -6.84
N ASN A 75 16.32 -1.91 -6.32
CA ASN A 75 17.17 -0.77 -6.66
C ASN A 75 17.87 -0.25 -5.40
N LYS A 76 19.20 -0.09 -5.44
CA LYS A 76 20.01 0.25 -4.26
C LYS A 76 19.65 1.61 -3.65
N GLU A 77 19.38 2.61 -4.49
CA GLU A 77 19.04 3.96 -4.01
C GLU A 77 17.69 3.94 -3.26
N TRP A 78 16.66 3.33 -3.84
CA TRP A 78 15.32 3.24 -3.25
C TRP A 78 15.24 2.26 -2.08
N LEU A 79 16.03 1.19 -2.11
CA LEU A 79 16.10 0.20 -1.04
C LEU A 79 16.53 0.86 0.28
N SER A 80 17.53 1.74 0.25
CA SER A 80 17.98 2.47 1.45
C SER A 80 16.85 3.29 2.08
N PHE A 81 16.03 3.95 1.24
CA PHE A 81 14.86 4.71 1.68
C PHE A 81 13.79 3.83 2.36
N LEU A 82 13.61 2.59 1.91
CA LEU A 82 12.69 1.62 2.55
C LEU A 82 13.27 0.97 3.81
N MET A 83 14.56 0.62 3.79
CA MET A 83 15.20 -0.10 4.90
C MET A 83 15.40 0.79 6.12
N THR A 84 15.67 2.09 5.92
CA THR A 84 15.93 3.02 7.03
C THR A 84 14.74 3.12 8.01
N PRO A 85 13.49 3.34 7.56
CA PRO A 85 12.32 3.26 8.43
C PRO A 85 12.10 1.85 9.00
N THR A 86 12.20 0.82 8.15
CA THR A 86 11.91 -0.58 8.54
C THR A 86 12.75 -1.04 9.72
N ARG A 87 14.05 -0.71 9.74
CA ARG A 87 14.95 -1.01 10.87
C ARG A 87 14.43 -0.49 12.20
N ARG A 88 13.85 0.72 12.19
CA ARG A 88 13.35 1.40 13.39
C ARG A 88 11.98 0.90 13.85
N PHE A 89 11.24 0.18 12.99
CA PHE A 89 9.93 -0.36 13.40
C PHE A 89 10.08 -1.32 14.58
N ARG A 90 11.17 -2.08 14.64
CA ARG A 90 11.44 -3.05 15.72
C ARG A 90 11.63 -2.43 17.11
N GLU A 91 11.85 -1.12 17.17
CA GLU A 91 12.06 -0.40 18.43
C GLU A 91 10.78 0.17 19.01
N THR A 92 9.69 0.14 18.24
CA THR A 92 8.40 0.64 18.68
C THR A 92 7.71 -0.35 19.60
N LYS A 93 6.80 0.16 20.44
CA LYS A 93 6.03 -0.67 21.38
C LYS A 93 5.01 -1.57 20.67
N GLY A 94 4.67 -1.24 19.42
CA GLY A 94 3.79 -2.03 18.59
C GLY A 94 3.56 -1.40 17.22
N ILE A 95 3.09 -2.22 16.29
CA ILE A 95 2.83 -1.84 14.91
C ILE A 95 1.34 -2.03 14.64
N MET A 96 0.62 -0.96 14.43
CA MET A 96 -0.79 -0.96 14.01
C MET A 96 -0.85 -1.05 12.48
N VAL A 97 -1.64 -1.99 11.97
CA VAL A 97 -1.81 -2.22 10.53
C VAL A 97 -3.27 -2.02 10.18
N ASN A 98 -3.54 -1.25 9.11
CA ASN A 98 -4.90 -1.03 8.62
C ASN A 98 -5.43 -2.26 7.86
N THR A 99 -5.66 -3.34 8.60
CA THR A 99 -6.15 -4.64 8.13
C THR A 99 -6.93 -5.33 9.26
N PHE A 100 -7.53 -6.48 8.98
CA PHE A 100 -8.23 -7.30 9.97
C PHE A 100 -7.83 -8.79 9.83
N GLU A 101 -8.02 -9.57 10.90
CA GLU A 101 -7.53 -10.95 11.00
C GLU A 101 -8.04 -11.84 9.86
N GLU A 102 -9.33 -11.77 9.56
CA GLU A 102 -9.97 -12.63 8.55
C GLU A 102 -9.47 -12.35 7.12
N LEU A 103 -8.91 -11.15 6.86
CA LEU A 103 -8.34 -10.80 5.55
C LEU A 103 -6.91 -11.32 5.37
N GLU A 104 -6.09 -11.25 6.42
CA GLU A 104 -4.64 -11.50 6.34
C GLU A 104 -4.11 -12.44 7.43
N SER A 105 -4.93 -13.38 7.90
CA SER A 105 -4.60 -14.27 9.03
C SER A 105 -3.23 -14.94 8.89
N HIS A 106 -2.87 -15.47 7.71
CA HIS A 106 -1.57 -16.08 7.51
C HIS A 106 -0.41 -15.10 7.76
N ALA A 107 -0.50 -13.88 7.21
CA ALA A 107 0.52 -12.86 7.39
C ALA A 107 0.58 -12.37 8.85
N ILE A 108 -0.57 -12.15 9.49
CA ILE A 108 -0.64 -11.68 10.88
C ILE A 108 -0.05 -12.73 11.82
N ASN A 109 -0.43 -14.00 11.66
CA ASN A 109 0.06 -15.09 12.49
C ASN A 109 1.59 -15.32 12.33
N SER A 110 2.17 -14.93 11.20
CA SER A 110 3.63 -15.03 10.96
C SER A 110 4.48 -14.19 11.92
N PHE A 111 3.90 -13.17 12.57
CA PHE A 111 4.59 -12.30 13.54
C PHE A 111 4.60 -12.84 14.97
N SER A 112 3.98 -13.99 15.23
CA SER A 112 3.86 -14.59 16.58
C SER A 112 5.17 -15.17 17.13
N ASN A 113 6.27 -15.09 16.38
CA ASN A 113 7.56 -15.68 16.72
C ASN A 113 8.40 -14.86 17.73
N GLY A 114 7.92 -13.69 18.15
CA GLY A 114 8.58 -12.84 19.15
C GLY A 114 9.76 -12.00 18.64
N ASN A 115 10.10 -12.07 17.34
CA ASN A 115 11.22 -11.32 16.74
C ASN A 115 10.82 -9.91 16.28
N THR A 116 9.54 -9.55 16.44
CA THR A 116 8.96 -8.27 16.05
C THR A 116 8.08 -7.73 17.17
N PRO A 117 7.90 -6.40 17.28
CA PRO A 117 6.89 -5.84 18.17
C PRO A 117 5.50 -6.42 17.88
N PRO A 118 4.58 -6.42 18.87
CA PRO A 118 3.21 -6.83 18.65
C PRO A 118 2.58 -6.11 17.45
N VAL A 119 2.00 -6.90 16.55
CA VAL A 119 1.27 -6.40 15.38
C VAL A 119 -0.21 -6.38 15.69
N TYR A 120 -0.84 -5.21 15.55
CA TYR A 120 -2.24 -4.98 15.85
C TYR A 120 -3.02 -4.72 14.55
N PRO A 121 -3.83 -5.67 14.06
CA PRO A 121 -4.79 -5.39 13.01
C PRO A 121 -5.91 -4.48 13.58
N VAL A 122 -6.00 -3.24 13.09
CA VAL A 122 -6.93 -2.21 13.60
C VAL A 122 -7.89 -1.70 12.53
N GLY A 123 -7.92 -2.36 11.37
CA GLY A 123 -8.74 -1.98 10.23
C GLY A 123 -10.11 -2.67 10.18
N PRO A 124 -10.92 -2.37 9.14
CA PRO A 124 -10.65 -1.36 8.12
C PRO A 124 -10.96 0.06 8.62
N MET A 125 -9.93 0.91 8.71
CA MET A 125 -10.08 2.33 8.97
C MET A 125 -10.25 3.04 7.64
N LEU A 126 -11.48 3.45 7.38
CA LEU A 126 -11.90 4.15 6.17
C LEU A 126 -12.31 5.58 6.53
N ASN A 127 -11.80 6.54 5.77
CA ASN A 127 -12.21 7.95 5.91
C ASN A 127 -13.53 8.17 5.17
N LEU A 128 -14.63 7.73 5.77
CA LEU A 128 -15.99 7.86 5.20
C LEU A 128 -16.60 9.25 5.44
N ASN A 129 -16.14 9.97 6.46
CA ASN A 129 -16.71 11.25 6.90
C ASN A 129 -16.00 12.47 6.30
N ARG A 130 -15.70 12.43 4.99
CA ARG A 130 -15.07 13.60 4.34
C ARG A 130 -16.06 14.75 4.07
N ASP A 131 -17.34 14.57 4.41
CA ASP A 131 -18.43 15.50 4.14
C ASP A 131 -19.15 16.03 5.42
N GLY A 132 -18.52 16.05 6.60
CA GLY A 132 -19.31 16.25 7.83
C GLY A 132 -18.71 16.96 9.04
N ASP A 133 -17.61 17.70 8.93
CA ASP A 133 -17.15 18.57 10.03
C ASP A 133 -16.47 19.83 9.50
N GLY A 134 -17.30 20.73 8.99
CA GLY A 134 -16.90 22.02 8.44
C GLY A 134 -18.04 22.63 7.64
N ASP A 135 -18.97 23.28 8.36
CA ASP A 135 -19.86 24.35 7.90
C ASP A 135 -20.13 24.47 6.38
N GLY A 136 -21.36 24.14 5.96
CA GLY A 136 -21.94 24.62 4.70
C GLY A 136 -22.03 23.61 3.55
N ASP A 137 -23.19 22.95 3.45
CA ASP A 137 -24.06 22.93 2.26
C ASP A 137 -23.45 22.71 0.85
N VAL A 138 -22.33 22.00 0.74
CA VAL A 138 -21.75 21.62 -0.55
C VAL A 138 -21.38 20.15 -0.51
N GLU A 139 -22.42 19.31 -0.46
CA GLU A 139 -22.37 18.04 -1.19
C GLU A 139 -22.04 18.42 -2.63
N SER A 140 -20.75 18.47 -2.97
CA SER A 140 -20.28 19.15 -4.18
C SER A 140 -21.07 18.63 -5.37
N ASP A 141 -21.64 19.52 -6.18
CA ASP A 141 -22.57 19.16 -7.26
C ASP A 141 -22.05 17.99 -8.13
N LYS A 142 -20.73 17.87 -8.25
CA LYS A 142 -20.01 16.76 -8.91
C LYS A 142 -20.34 15.36 -8.38
N PHE A 143 -20.51 15.18 -7.07
CA PHE A 143 -20.85 13.87 -6.49
C PHE A 143 -22.34 13.57 -6.59
N LYS A 144 -23.20 14.60 -6.72
CA LYS A 144 -24.63 14.41 -7.00
C LYS A 144 -24.82 13.84 -8.41
N ASP A 145 -24.16 14.43 -9.40
CA ASP A 145 -24.23 13.96 -10.79
C ASP A 145 -23.76 12.51 -10.95
N ILE A 146 -22.64 12.16 -10.30
CA ILE A 146 -22.11 10.77 -10.35
C ILE A 146 -23.06 9.79 -9.67
N ARG A 147 -23.64 10.15 -8.51
CA ARG A 147 -24.61 9.28 -7.82
C ARG A 147 -25.87 9.08 -8.64
N GLN A 148 -26.44 10.16 -9.19
CA GLN A 148 -27.62 10.05 -10.05
C GLN A 148 -27.33 9.18 -11.27
N TRP A 149 -26.17 9.35 -11.91
CA TRP A 149 -25.77 8.51 -13.04
C TRP A 149 -25.63 7.03 -12.64
N LEU A 150 -25.08 6.74 -11.46
CA LEU A 150 -24.98 5.37 -10.91
C LEU A 150 -26.34 4.77 -10.61
N ASP A 151 -27.28 5.55 -10.07
CA ASP A 151 -28.65 5.12 -9.75
C ASP A 151 -29.43 4.70 -11.01
N ASP A 152 -29.08 5.25 -12.17
CA ASP A 152 -29.67 4.93 -13.47
C ASP A 152 -29.08 3.65 -14.12
N GLN A 153 -28.02 3.04 -13.54
CA GLN A 153 -27.40 1.83 -14.09
C GLN A 153 -28.02 0.56 -13.51
N PRO A 154 -28.04 -0.56 -14.27
CA PRO A 154 -28.39 -1.86 -13.71
C PRO A 154 -27.50 -2.26 -12.51
N LEU A 155 -28.07 -3.05 -11.60
CA LEU A 155 -27.32 -3.56 -10.45
C LEU A 155 -26.08 -4.33 -10.90
N SER A 156 -24.93 -4.03 -10.28
CA SER A 156 -23.65 -4.68 -10.53
C SER A 156 -23.17 -4.61 -12.00
N SER A 157 -23.57 -3.59 -12.77
CA SER A 157 -23.16 -3.43 -14.18
C SER A 157 -22.04 -2.41 -14.42
N VAL A 158 -21.64 -1.65 -13.39
CA VAL A 158 -20.63 -0.59 -13.52
C VAL A 158 -19.27 -1.09 -13.06
N VAL A 159 -18.24 -0.84 -13.87
CA VAL A 159 -16.84 -1.05 -13.49
C VAL A 159 -16.26 0.27 -12.98
N TYR A 160 -15.71 0.27 -11.78
CA TYR A 160 -14.94 1.40 -11.25
C TYR A 160 -13.46 1.24 -11.57
N LEU A 161 -12.86 2.19 -12.27
CA LEU A 161 -11.46 2.21 -12.64
C LEU A 161 -10.73 3.39 -11.99
N CYS A 162 -9.79 3.10 -11.10
CA CYS A 162 -8.94 4.08 -10.43
C CYS A 162 -7.55 3.51 -10.15
N PHE A 163 -6.52 4.28 -10.47
CA PHE A 163 -5.11 3.88 -10.29
C PHE A 163 -4.46 4.54 -9.06
N GLY A 164 -5.27 5.13 -8.18
CA GLY A 164 -4.81 5.87 -7.02
C GLY A 164 -4.25 7.25 -7.36
N SER A 165 -3.89 8.02 -6.33
CA SER A 165 -3.46 9.42 -6.47
C SER A 165 -2.09 9.59 -7.13
N MET A 166 -1.28 8.53 -7.16
CA MET A 166 0.04 8.51 -7.80
C MET A 166 0.05 7.73 -9.12
N GLY A 167 -1.11 7.24 -9.58
CA GLY A 167 -1.20 6.53 -10.85
C GLY A 167 -0.95 7.49 -12.02
N CYS A 168 0.17 7.29 -12.72
CA CYS A 168 0.49 8.03 -13.94
C CYS A 168 0.97 7.09 -15.03
N PHE A 169 0.56 7.35 -16.26
CA PHE A 169 0.84 6.49 -17.41
C PHE A 169 1.33 7.33 -18.58
N GLY A 170 2.18 6.73 -19.42
CA GLY A 170 2.57 7.33 -20.69
C GLY A 170 1.38 7.50 -21.63
N VAL A 171 1.48 8.46 -22.55
CA VAL A 171 0.39 8.81 -23.49
C VAL A 171 -0.12 7.58 -24.25
N ASP A 172 0.78 6.72 -24.73
CA ASP A 172 0.39 5.54 -25.48
C ASP A 172 -0.37 4.52 -24.62
N GLN A 173 0.04 4.33 -23.36
CA GLN A 173 -0.69 3.47 -22.42
C GLN A 173 -2.07 4.05 -22.09
N VAL A 174 -2.20 5.38 -21.95
CA VAL A 174 -3.49 6.04 -21.73
C VAL A 174 -4.41 5.86 -22.94
N LYS A 175 -3.87 5.95 -24.18
CA LYS A 175 -4.64 5.67 -25.40
C LYS A 175 -5.14 4.24 -25.44
N GLU A 176 -4.28 3.26 -25.16
CA GLU A 176 -4.68 1.85 -25.15
C GLU A 176 -5.71 1.56 -24.06
N ILE A 177 -5.58 2.15 -22.87
CA ILE A 177 -6.61 2.08 -21.83
C ILE A 177 -7.93 2.65 -22.38
N ALA A 178 -7.92 3.86 -22.94
CA ALA A 178 -9.14 4.48 -23.49
C ALA A 178 -9.80 3.63 -24.59
N CYS A 179 -9.02 3.11 -25.53
CA CYS A 179 -9.51 2.20 -26.58
C CYS A 179 -10.13 0.93 -26.00
N GLY A 180 -9.49 0.33 -24.99
CA GLY A 180 -10.01 -0.86 -24.32
C GLY A 180 -11.32 -0.61 -23.57
N LEU A 181 -11.43 0.55 -22.91
CA LEU A 181 -12.67 0.94 -22.22
C LEU A 181 -13.82 1.15 -23.20
N GLU A 182 -13.58 1.84 -24.33
CA GLU A 182 -14.57 2.07 -25.38
C GLU A 182 -15.11 0.76 -25.98
N GLN A 183 -14.24 -0.24 -26.13
CA GLN A 183 -14.60 -1.54 -26.71
C GLN A 183 -15.21 -2.53 -25.71
N SER A 184 -15.11 -2.27 -24.41
CA SER A 184 -15.39 -3.29 -23.39
C SER A 184 -16.87 -3.65 -23.26
N GLY A 185 -17.79 -2.72 -23.53
CA GLY A 185 -19.25 -2.94 -23.48
C GLY A 185 -19.96 -2.45 -22.19
N PRO A 186 -19.46 -2.74 -20.96
CA PRO A 186 -20.03 -2.21 -19.73
C PRO A 186 -19.92 -0.68 -19.60
N SER A 187 -20.78 -0.11 -18.74
CA SER A 187 -20.61 1.24 -18.22
C SER A 187 -19.41 1.29 -17.28
N ILE A 188 -18.52 2.27 -17.46
CA ILE A 188 -17.29 2.40 -16.67
C ILE A 188 -17.20 3.79 -16.06
N LEU A 189 -17.00 3.85 -14.75
CA LEU A 189 -16.66 5.07 -14.03
C LEU A 189 -15.13 5.18 -13.91
N VAL A 190 -14.54 6.17 -14.58
CA VAL A 190 -13.08 6.37 -14.62
C VAL A 190 -12.68 7.57 -13.77
N VAL A 191 -11.73 7.38 -12.86
CA VAL A 191 -11.06 8.47 -12.14
C VAL A 191 -9.72 8.75 -12.78
N SER A 192 -9.60 9.91 -13.44
CA SER A 192 -8.36 10.36 -14.06
C SER A 192 -7.72 11.50 -13.28
N THR A 193 -6.39 11.47 -13.14
CA THR A 193 -5.62 12.61 -12.66
C THR A 193 -5.37 13.55 -13.85
N SER A 194 -5.66 14.85 -13.71
CA SER A 194 -5.34 15.83 -14.74
C SER A 194 -3.84 15.81 -15.05
N THR A 195 -3.48 15.47 -16.28
CA THR A 195 -2.12 15.67 -16.79
C THR A 195 -1.85 17.17 -16.85
N THR A 196 -1.12 17.71 -15.87
CA THR A 196 -0.44 18.99 -16.10
C THR A 196 0.63 18.72 -17.14
N THR A 197 0.32 19.01 -18.40
CA THR A 197 1.27 19.02 -19.50
C THR A 197 2.41 19.97 -19.12
N LYS A 198 3.52 19.46 -18.60
CA LYS A 198 4.76 20.23 -18.60
C LYS A 198 5.17 20.36 -20.06
N ARG A 199 4.89 21.54 -20.61
CA ARG A 199 5.50 22.06 -21.84
C ARG A 199 7.02 22.15 -21.68
#